data_AF-A0A817ETB3-F1
#
_entry.id   AF-A0A817ETB3-F1
#
_cell.length_a   1.000
_cell.length_b   1.000
_cell.length_c   1.000
_cell.angle_alpha   90.00
_cell.angle_beta   90.00
_cell.angle_gamma   90.00
#
_symmetry.space_group_name_H-M   'P 1'
#
loop_
_entity.id
_entity.type
_entity.pdbx_description
1 polymer ?
#
loop_
_entity_poly.entity_id
_entity_poly.type
_entity_poly.pdbx_seq_one_letter_code
_entity_poly.pdbx_strand_id
1 'polypeptide(L)'
;MEYSSNNQNIQLVKLKKSWSRYLFDYVQTLNFYKSNSNDIDTIRKERLSTLLFITPLFIFMISIIIYAALLSRTINVTVHNPSENKFKEIYDKYSNTLTCPCSRVTAQYSEFAYVQFTVHEVCNSEFVSQEWIDEIYSTNISFIPRNDVRTLLSHFWLLVRSFCALANASLTDASSEFNSTNLVSLVAQPQQVIEAKINATLNFALKSAMRNLKRNLLITHDTLLVNGAISSLGTNYVFYISIVQLSFTPPFSIEIKATSFPDGCSCENLNGCPRSAVIFQSNETTNFENISGMMFDCLPLDAALASSFECFYDAWCLSLIQNVSKSNIRLQPLHSQSRFEHSTTLQTLLDELMIEQFTMEIVFASYYSICNPKYCTYSYTHKFDVLFIITFTASAFGGISAVLKFIAPLLIQLAFRIYALKNRNNSLAVNNANQSMNLGKFF
;
A
#
# COMPACT_ATOMS: atom_id res chain seq x y z
N MET A 1 29.44 -8.44 -58.23
CA MET A 1 28.85 -9.65 -57.59
C MET A 1 27.33 -9.79 -57.85
N GLU A 2 26.76 -9.17 -58.89
CA GLU A 2 25.31 -9.25 -59.19
C GLU A 2 24.93 -10.28 -60.27
N TYR A 3 25.89 -10.75 -61.08
CA TYR A 3 25.59 -11.66 -62.19
C TYR A 3 25.33 -13.13 -61.78
N SER A 4 25.76 -13.56 -60.58
CA SER A 4 25.56 -14.93 -60.09
C SER A 4 24.20 -15.15 -59.42
N SER A 5 23.53 -14.09 -58.96
CA SER A 5 22.23 -14.19 -58.28
C SER A 5 21.09 -14.43 -59.28
N ASN A 6 21.16 -13.83 -60.47
CA ASN A 6 20.09 -13.87 -61.46
C ASN A 6 19.96 -15.25 -62.14
N ASN A 7 21.08 -15.95 -62.34
CA ASN A 7 21.09 -17.26 -63.00
C ASN A 7 20.59 -18.39 -62.08
N GLN A 8 20.84 -18.28 -60.77
CA GLN A 8 20.28 -19.18 -59.77
C GLN A 8 18.75 -19.04 -59.66
N ASN A 9 18.24 -17.81 -59.71
CA ASN A 9 16.79 -17.55 -59.71
C ASN A 9 16.07 -18.12 -60.94
N ILE A 10 16.67 -18.03 -62.14
CA ILE A 10 16.09 -18.59 -63.37
C ILE A 10 16.06 -20.13 -63.35
N GLN A 11 17.09 -20.78 -62.80
CA GLN A 11 17.09 -22.24 -62.64
C GLN A 11 16.08 -22.72 -61.58
N LEU A 12 15.96 -22.00 -60.46
CA LEU A 12 14.95 -22.28 -59.42
C LEU A 12 13.52 -22.16 -59.97
N VAL A 13 13.23 -21.15 -60.80
CA VAL A 13 11.90 -20.98 -61.41
C VAL A 13 11.58 -22.11 -62.40
N LYS A 14 12.56 -22.55 -63.21
CA LYS A 14 12.38 -23.69 -64.13
C LYS A 14 12.18 -25.02 -63.39
N LEU A 15 12.95 -25.28 -62.34
CA LEU A 15 12.78 -26.45 -61.48
C LEU A 15 11.42 -26.45 -60.79
N LYS A 16 11.00 -25.32 -60.20
CA LYS A 16 9.70 -25.19 -59.54
C LYS A 16 8.52 -25.46 -60.48
N LYS A 17 8.62 -25.01 -61.74
CA LYS A 17 7.61 -25.23 -62.80
C LYS A 17 7.59 -26.67 -63.34
N SER A 18 8.73 -27.36 -63.31
CA SER A 18 8.85 -28.77 -63.68
C SER A 18 8.26 -29.69 -62.61
N TRP A 19 8.60 -29.45 -61.35
CA TRP A 19 8.08 -30.21 -60.20
C TRP A 19 6.58 -29.99 -60.00
N SER A 20 6.07 -28.76 -60.20
CA SER A 20 4.64 -28.50 -60.08
C SER A 20 3.81 -29.26 -61.12
N ARG A 21 4.32 -29.41 -62.35
CA ARG A 21 3.65 -30.18 -63.41
C ARG A 21 3.67 -31.67 -63.11
N TYR A 22 4.83 -32.20 -62.69
CA TYR A 22 4.95 -33.60 -62.30
C TYR A 22 4.00 -33.97 -61.16
N LEU A 23 3.90 -33.10 -60.16
CA LEU A 23 3.04 -33.32 -58.99
C LEU A 23 1.56 -33.21 -59.36
N PHE A 24 1.20 -32.29 -60.27
CA PHE A 24 -0.15 -32.16 -60.80
C PHE A 24 -0.56 -33.41 -61.60
N ASP A 25 0.30 -33.90 -62.48
CA ASP A 25 0.05 -35.11 -63.27
C ASP A 25 -0.07 -36.34 -62.36
N TYR A 26 0.81 -36.46 -61.35
CA TYR A 26 0.74 -37.54 -60.36
C TYR A 26 -0.58 -37.50 -59.58
N VAL A 27 -1.00 -36.33 -59.08
CA VAL A 27 -2.26 -36.16 -58.34
C VAL A 27 -3.48 -36.47 -59.22
N GLN A 28 -3.43 -36.18 -60.53
CA GLN A 28 -4.50 -36.55 -61.47
C GLN A 28 -4.59 -38.06 -61.75
N THR A 29 -3.50 -38.81 -61.53
CA THR A 29 -3.48 -40.28 -61.70
C THR A 29 -3.86 -41.05 -60.43
N LEU A 30 -3.95 -40.38 -59.27
CA LEU A 30 -4.34 -40.99 -58.01
C LEU A 30 -5.80 -41.44 -58.02
N ASN A 31 -6.05 -42.65 -57.52
CA ASN A 31 -7.39 -43.19 -57.35
C ASN A 31 -7.50 -43.91 -55.99
N PHE A 32 -8.00 -43.22 -54.97
CA PHE A 32 -8.22 -43.78 -53.63
C PHE A 32 -9.49 -44.64 -53.54
N TYR A 33 -10.37 -44.59 -54.56
CA TYR A 33 -11.65 -45.29 -54.60
C TYR A 33 -11.66 -46.45 -55.61
N LYS A 34 -10.47 -46.97 -55.96
CA LYS A 34 -10.29 -47.99 -56.99
C LYS A 34 -11.18 -49.20 -56.75
N SER A 35 -12.09 -49.49 -57.69
CA SER A 35 -12.84 -50.74 -57.75
C SER A 35 -12.24 -51.69 -58.80
N ASN A 36 -12.69 -52.96 -58.81
CA ASN A 36 -12.29 -53.95 -59.82
C ASN A 36 -13.00 -53.76 -61.18
N SER A 37 -13.63 -52.61 -61.41
CA SER A 37 -14.35 -52.30 -62.65
C SER A 37 -13.39 -51.87 -63.76
N ASN A 38 -13.56 -52.43 -64.95
CA ASN A 38 -12.85 -52.01 -66.17
C ASN A 38 -13.61 -50.93 -66.96
N ASP A 39 -14.73 -50.44 -66.43
CA ASP A 39 -15.55 -49.41 -67.06
C ASP A 39 -14.90 -48.02 -66.95
N ILE A 40 -14.74 -47.35 -68.09
CA ILE A 40 -14.08 -46.04 -68.22
C ILE A 40 -14.84 -44.98 -67.42
N ASP A 41 -16.17 -45.03 -67.39
CA ASP A 41 -16.99 -44.07 -66.66
C ASP A 41 -16.91 -44.26 -65.14
N THR A 42 -16.81 -45.51 -64.70
CA THR A 42 -16.58 -45.87 -63.29
C THR A 42 -15.21 -45.36 -62.83
N ILE A 43 -14.15 -45.63 -63.60
CA ILE A 43 -12.78 -45.13 -63.31
C ILE A 43 -12.74 -43.59 -63.27
N ARG A 44 -13.48 -42.92 -64.16
CA ARG A 44 -13.57 -41.45 -64.19
C ARG A 44 -14.24 -40.88 -62.93
N LYS A 45 -15.31 -41.52 -62.44
CA LYS A 45 -16.00 -41.12 -61.20
C LYS A 45 -15.08 -41.32 -59.99
N GLU A 46 -14.35 -42.43 -59.92
CA GLU A 46 -13.42 -42.72 -58.82
C GLU A 46 -12.26 -41.72 -58.73
N ARG A 47 -11.67 -41.32 -59.87
CA ARG A 47 -10.64 -40.27 -59.93
C ARG A 47 -11.18 -38.90 -59.52
N LEU A 48 -12.40 -38.54 -59.96
CA LEU A 48 -13.04 -37.29 -59.56
C LEU A 48 -13.39 -37.28 -58.06
N SER A 49 -13.83 -38.40 -57.49
CA SER A 49 -14.04 -38.54 -56.05
C SER A 49 -12.73 -38.42 -55.28
N THR A 50 -11.62 -38.92 -55.83
CA THR A 50 -10.28 -38.77 -55.25
C THR A 50 -9.83 -37.30 -55.21
N LEU A 51 -10.04 -36.55 -56.30
CA LEU A 51 -9.74 -35.11 -56.34
C LEU A 51 -10.63 -34.28 -55.40
N LEU A 52 -11.93 -34.61 -55.34
CA LEU A 52 -12.89 -34.00 -54.43
C LEU A 52 -12.62 -34.36 -52.96
N PHE A 53 -11.90 -35.45 -52.69
CA PHE A 53 -11.42 -35.81 -51.35
C PHE A 53 -10.15 -35.03 -50.97
N ILE A 54 -9.11 -35.05 -51.83
CA ILE A 54 -7.79 -34.48 -51.51
C ILE A 54 -7.82 -32.95 -51.37
N THR A 55 -8.51 -32.26 -52.28
CA THR A 55 -8.51 -30.79 -52.35
C THR A 55 -9.07 -30.14 -51.08
N PRO A 56 -10.29 -30.46 -50.62
CA PRO A 56 -10.81 -29.90 -49.38
C PRO A 56 -10.05 -30.39 -48.16
N LEU A 57 -9.57 -31.64 -48.13
CA LEU A 57 -8.74 -32.15 -47.03
C LEU A 57 -7.51 -31.25 -46.83
N PHE A 58 -6.82 -30.89 -47.91
CA PHE A 58 -5.64 -30.02 -47.82
C PHE A 58 -6.00 -28.60 -47.36
N ILE A 59 -7.10 -28.03 -47.84
CA ILE A 59 -7.59 -26.70 -47.42
C ILE A 59 -7.94 -26.69 -45.92
N PHE A 60 -8.68 -27.70 -45.45
CA PHE A 60 -9.03 -27.83 -44.03
C PHE A 60 -7.79 -28.03 -43.15
N MET A 61 -6.82 -28.82 -43.59
CA MET A 61 -5.58 -29.01 -42.84
C MET A 61 -4.77 -27.71 -42.73
N ILE A 62 -4.65 -26.93 -43.80
CA ILE A 62 -3.97 -25.63 -43.76
C ILE A 62 -4.68 -24.65 -42.84
N SER A 63 -6.02 -24.54 -42.95
CA SER A 63 -6.77 -23.60 -42.10
C SER A 63 -6.67 -23.96 -40.62
N ILE A 64 -6.69 -25.26 -40.29
CA ILE A 64 -6.50 -25.77 -38.93
C ILE A 64 -5.10 -25.47 -38.40
N ILE A 65 -4.05 -25.64 -39.20
CA ILE A 65 -2.68 -25.30 -38.81
C ILE A 65 -2.55 -23.81 -38.51
N ILE A 66 -3.07 -22.95 -39.40
CA ILE A 66 -3.04 -21.49 -39.21
C ILE A 66 -3.82 -21.10 -37.95
N TYR A 67 -5.03 -21.65 -37.76
CA TYR A 67 -5.83 -21.40 -36.57
C TYR A 67 -5.11 -21.83 -35.28
N ALA A 68 -4.56 -23.04 -35.26
CA ALA A 68 -3.82 -23.56 -34.11
C ALA A 68 -2.56 -22.74 -33.80
N ALA A 69 -1.89 -22.20 -34.82
CA ALA A 69 -0.72 -21.35 -34.65
C ALA A 69 -1.06 -19.94 -34.10
N LEU A 70 -2.24 -19.42 -34.43
CA LEU A 70 -2.71 -18.10 -33.97
C LEU A 70 -3.34 -18.14 -32.57
N LEU A 71 -3.76 -19.32 -32.10
CA LEU A 71 -4.38 -19.49 -30.80
C LEU A 71 -3.35 -19.28 -29.68
N SER A 72 -3.58 -18.30 -28.80
CA SER A 72 -2.79 -18.14 -27.58
C SER A 72 -3.30 -19.08 -26.51
N ARG A 73 -2.39 -19.78 -25.81
CA ARG A 73 -2.74 -20.65 -24.68
C ARG A 73 -2.23 -20.09 -23.37
N THR A 74 -3.03 -20.21 -22.33
CA THR A 74 -2.60 -19.95 -20.96
C THR A 74 -1.96 -21.21 -20.39
N ILE A 75 -0.70 -21.12 -19.99
CA ILE A 75 0.03 -22.19 -19.32
C ILE A 75 0.04 -21.86 -17.83
N ASN A 76 -0.37 -22.83 -17.00
CA ASN A 76 -0.28 -22.74 -15.55
C ASN A 76 0.97 -23.49 -15.08
N VAL A 77 1.81 -22.82 -14.30
CA VAL A 77 3.03 -23.40 -13.72
C VAL A 77 2.88 -23.42 -12.21
N THR A 78 3.20 -24.56 -11.60
CA THR A 78 3.22 -24.74 -10.14
C THR A 78 4.67 -24.95 -9.68
N VAL A 79 5.10 -24.14 -8.72
CA VAL A 79 6.40 -24.25 -8.05
C VAL A 79 6.16 -24.70 -6.62
N HIS A 80 6.74 -25.83 -6.23
CA HIS A 80 6.62 -26.38 -4.88
C HIS A 80 7.71 -25.84 -3.96
N ASN A 81 7.34 -25.54 -2.70
CA ASN A 81 8.21 -24.99 -1.66
C ASN A 81 9.15 -23.87 -2.18
N PRO A 82 8.60 -22.79 -2.75
CA PRO A 82 9.40 -21.72 -3.30
C PRO A 82 10.22 -21.03 -2.21
N SER A 83 11.49 -20.74 -2.49
CA SER A 83 12.30 -19.86 -1.64
C SER A 83 11.85 -18.41 -1.79
N GLU A 84 12.21 -17.56 -0.82
CA GLU A 84 11.93 -16.12 -0.87
C GLU A 84 12.43 -15.48 -2.18
N ASN A 85 13.67 -15.78 -2.58
CA ASN A 85 14.24 -15.28 -3.83
C ASN A 85 13.47 -15.78 -5.05
N LYS A 86 13.01 -17.03 -5.03
CA LYS A 86 12.23 -17.58 -6.14
C LYS A 86 10.86 -16.93 -6.23
N PHE A 87 10.23 -16.63 -5.10
CA PHE A 87 8.99 -15.86 -5.04
C PHE A 87 9.18 -14.46 -5.61
N LYS A 88 10.23 -13.73 -5.20
CA LYS A 88 10.56 -12.40 -5.73
C LYS A 88 10.71 -12.42 -7.25
N GLU A 89 11.51 -13.34 -7.78
CA GLU A 89 11.73 -13.51 -9.22
C GLU A 89 10.42 -13.76 -10.00
N ILE A 90 9.54 -14.63 -9.50
CA ILE A 90 8.27 -14.95 -10.17
C ILE A 90 7.30 -13.77 -10.04
N TYR A 91 7.26 -13.11 -8.87
CA TYR A 91 6.40 -11.96 -8.63
C TYR A 91 6.73 -10.81 -9.57
N ASP A 92 8.01 -10.50 -9.76
CA ASP A 92 8.46 -9.42 -10.65
C ASP A 92 8.00 -9.62 -12.10
N LYS A 93 7.82 -10.88 -12.53
CA LYS A 93 7.44 -11.22 -13.91
C LYS A 93 5.95 -11.52 -14.10
N TYR A 94 5.29 -12.07 -13.08
CA TYR A 94 3.94 -12.63 -13.19
C TYR A 94 3.01 -12.19 -12.05
N SER A 95 3.25 -11.03 -11.43
CA SER A 95 2.50 -10.48 -10.29
C SER A 95 0.97 -10.59 -10.42
N ASN A 96 0.42 -10.34 -11.62
CA ASN A 96 -1.03 -10.33 -11.87
C ASN A 96 -1.70 -11.70 -11.78
N THR A 97 -0.95 -12.79 -11.97
CA THR A 97 -1.50 -14.16 -12.00
C THR A 97 -0.88 -15.07 -10.94
N LEU A 98 0.17 -14.60 -10.25
CA LEU A 98 0.84 -15.33 -9.20
C LEU A 98 -0.04 -15.43 -7.95
N THR A 99 -0.21 -16.66 -7.46
CA THR A 99 -0.90 -16.97 -6.21
C THR A 99 -0.02 -17.92 -5.40
N CYS A 100 0.30 -17.53 -4.17
CA CYS A 100 1.13 -18.31 -3.26
C CYS A 100 0.44 -18.42 -1.90
N PRO A 101 -0.42 -19.42 -1.66
CA PRO A 101 -1.16 -19.53 -0.41
C PRO A 101 -0.21 -19.68 0.79
N CYS A 102 -0.42 -18.88 1.83
CA CYS A 102 0.35 -19.01 3.07
C CYS A 102 -0.11 -20.25 3.86
N SER A 103 0.84 -20.99 4.44
CA SER A 103 0.56 -22.06 5.41
C SER A 103 0.01 -21.49 6.72
N ARG A 104 0.52 -20.33 7.16
CA ARG A 104 0.02 -19.59 8.32
C ARG A 104 -0.47 -18.22 7.86
N VAL A 105 -1.76 -17.94 8.12
CA VAL A 105 -2.44 -16.75 7.60
C VAL A 105 -2.36 -15.53 8.50
N THR A 106 -1.83 -15.70 9.72
CA THR A 106 -1.67 -14.63 10.72
C THR A 106 -0.24 -14.59 11.23
N ALA A 107 0.35 -13.40 11.25
CA ALA A 107 1.68 -13.15 11.81
C ALA A 107 1.60 -11.91 12.70
N GLN A 108 2.08 -11.98 13.94
CA GLN A 108 2.16 -10.81 14.82
C GLN A 108 3.31 -9.92 14.35
N TYR A 109 3.14 -8.60 14.37
CA TYR A 109 4.21 -7.69 13.93
C TYR A 109 5.50 -7.85 14.73
N SER A 110 5.41 -8.18 16.02
CA SER A 110 6.57 -8.49 16.86
C SER A 110 7.47 -9.63 16.34
N GLU A 111 6.96 -10.51 15.46
CA GLU A 111 7.75 -11.61 14.88
C GLU A 111 8.67 -11.15 13.72
N PHE A 112 8.45 -9.96 13.14
CA PHE A 112 9.17 -9.53 11.93
C PHE A 112 9.34 -8.02 11.74
N ALA A 113 8.87 -7.19 12.67
CA ALA A 113 9.03 -5.73 12.65
C ALA A 113 9.47 -5.21 14.03
N TYR A 114 10.43 -4.30 14.02
CA TYR A 114 11.00 -3.68 15.22
C TYR A 114 10.92 -2.16 15.10
N VAL A 115 10.42 -1.51 16.15
CA VAL A 115 10.31 -0.05 16.21
C VAL A 115 11.09 0.46 17.42
N GLN A 116 11.87 1.52 17.21
CA GLN A 116 12.57 2.23 18.28
C GLN A 116 12.28 3.72 18.16
N PHE A 117 11.92 4.34 19.29
CA PHE A 117 11.63 5.76 19.40
C PHE A 117 12.80 6.48 20.04
N THR A 118 13.11 7.68 19.54
CA THR A 118 13.95 8.65 20.21
C THR A 118 13.06 9.81 20.65
N VAL A 119 13.04 10.07 21.96
CA VAL A 119 12.30 11.20 22.54
C VAL A 119 13.18 12.44 22.64
N HIS A 120 12.53 13.59 22.78
CA HIS A 120 13.17 14.90 22.93
C HIS A 120 14.18 14.89 24.08
N GLU A 121 15.35 15.49 23.84
CA GLU A 121 16.51 15.42 24.75
C GLU A 121 16.23 15.96 26.16
N VAL A 122 15.30 16.92 26.28
CA VAL A 122 14.82 17.44 27.57
C VAL A 122 14.42 16.33 28.55
N CYS A 123 13.84 15.23 28.05
CA CYS A 123 13.39 14.12 28.88
C CYS A 123 14.54 13.28 29.48
N ASN A 124 15.76 13.45 28.97
CA ASN A 124 16.98 12.82 29.48
C ASN A 124 17.98 13.86 30.04
N SER A 125 17.58 15.13 30.13
CA SER A 125 18.43 16.21 30.61
C SER A 125 18.49 16.28 32.14
N GLU A 126 19.49 16.99 32.67
CA GLU A 126 19.60 17.27 34.11
C GLU A 126 18.41 18.08 34.64
N PHE A 127 17.70 18.81 33.78
CA PHE A 127 16.57 19.65 34.16
C PHE A 127 15.33 18.88 34.61
N VAL A 128 15.20 17.60 34.25
CA VAL A 128 14.11 16.74 34.75
C VAL A 128 14.55 15.88 35.94
N SER A 129 15.79 16.06 36.43
CA SER A 129 16.26 15.36 37.62
C SER A 129 15.57 15.87 38.88
N GLN A 130 15.39 14.98 39.87
CA GLN A 130 14.86 15.40 41.17
C GLN A 130 15.81 16.37 41.88
N GLU A 131 17.12 16.18 41.74
CA GLU A 131 18.16 17.03 42.33
C GLU A 131 18.01 18.50 41.88
N TRP A 132 17.86 18.74 40.58
CA TRP A 132 17.63 20.10 40.05
C TRP A 132 16.31 20.70 40.54
N ILE A 133 15.22 19.92 40.52
CA ILE A 133 13.89 20.39 40.93
C ILE A 133 13.89 20.82 42.40
N ASP A 134 14.60 20.08 43.26
CA ASP A 134 14.70 20.39 44.69
C ASP A 134 15.57 21.62 44.94
N GLU A 135 16.67 21.79 44.21
CA GLU A 135 17.60 22.92 44.36
C GLU A 135 16.95 24.27 44.00
N ILE A 136 16.04 24.29 43.01
CA ILE A 136 15.33 25.51 42.59
C ILE A 136 14.00 25.73 43.31
N TYR A 137 13.64 24.86 44.25
CA TYR A 137 12.41 25.00 45.02
C TYR A 137 12.51 26.16 46.01
N SER A 138 11.65 27.18 45.83
CA SER A 138 11.56 28.31 46.76
C SER A 138 10.56 28.04 47.87
N THR A 139 10.98 28.18 49.13
CA THR A 139 10.10 28.04 50.31
C THR A 139 9.38 29.34 50.69
N ASN A 140 9.85 30.50 50.21
CA ASN A 140 9.34 31.83 50.55
C ASN A 140 8.45 32.44 49.44
N ILE A 141 7.65 31.62 48.77
CA ILE A 141 6.82 32.05 47.63
C ILE A 141 5.77 33.11 47.99
N SER A 142 5.35 33.20 49.26
CA SER A 142 4.31 34.16 49.69
C SER A 142 4.75 35.62 49.61
N PHE A 143 6.05 35.91 49.55
CA PHE A 143 6.61 37.26 49.45
C PHE A 143 7.09 37.63 48.05
N ILE A 144 6.99 36.69 47.10
CA ILE A 144 7.45 36.87 45.73
C ILE A 144 6.22 37.06 44.83
N PRO A 145 6.24 37.99 43.86
CA PRO A 145 5.18 38.10 42.88
C PRO A 145 4.92 36.75 42.17
N ARG A 146 3.65 36.44 41.89
CA ARG A 146 3.25 35.13 41.34
C ARG A 146 3.86 34.81 39.97
N ASN A 147 4.09 35.82 39.14
CA ASN A 147 4.71 35.67 37.83
C ASN A 147 6.25 35.71 37.85
N ASP A 148 6.85 35.77 39.04
CA ASP A 148 8.30 35.63 39.18
C ASP A 148 8.73 34.19 38.93
N VAL A 149 9.78 34.01 38.13
CA VAL A 149 10.30 32.71 37.71
C VAL A 149 10.68 31.83 38.91
N ARG A 150 11.14 32.40 40.03
CA ARG A 150 11.51 31.66 41.26
C ARG A 150 10.34 30.93 41.90
N THR A 151 9.10 31.39 41.66
CA THR A 151 7.88 30.73 42.13
C THR A 151 7.47 29.59 41.20
N LEU A 152 7.87 29.64 39.93
CA LEU A 152 7.37 28.77 38.86
C LEU A 152 8.32 27.62 38.51
N LEU A 153 9.63 27.84 38.60
CA LEU A 153 10.66 26.94 38.05
C LEU A 153 10.55 25.48 38.50
N SER A 154 10.44 25.24 39.81
CA SER A 154 10.36 23.86 40.33
C SER A 154 9.12 23.13 39.83
N HIS A 155 7.99 23.83 39.75
CA HIS A 155 6.73 23.28 39.29
C HIS A 155 6.70 23.07 37.78
N PHE A 156 7.29 23.99 37.02
CA PHE A 156 7.49 23.85 35.59
C PHE A 156 8.27 22.57 35.27
N TRP A 157 9.44 22.37 35.91
CA TRP A 157 10.26 21.18 35.68
C TRP A 157 9.64 19.89 36.20
N LEU A 158 8.87 19.94 37.28
CA LEU A 158 8.05 18.83 37.74
C LEU A 158 7.00 18.40 36.71
N LEU A 159 6.35 19.37 36.06
CA LEU A 159 5.39 19.12 34.97
C LEU A 159 6.09 18.56 33.73
N VAL A 160 7.21 19.17 33.30
CA VAL A 160 8.00 18.66 32.17
C VAL A 160 8.42 17.21 32.39
N ARG A 161 8.91 16.86 33.59
CA ARG A 161 9.24 15.48 33.94
C ARG A 161 8.02 14.55 33.83
N SER A 162 6.87 14.99 34.33
CA SER A 162 5.62 14.22 34.27
C SER A 162 5.16 14.02 32.82
N PHE A 163 5.30 15.04 31.98
CA PHE A 163 5.00 14.99 30.56
C PHE A 163 5.93 14.06 29.79
N CYS A 164 7.22 14.08 30.08
CA CYS A 164 8.17 13.11 29.54
C CYS A 164 7.79 11.67 29.91
N ALA A 165 7.39 11.43 31.17
CA ALA A 165 6.92 10.12 31.59
C ALA A 165 5.63 9.70 30.87
N LEU A 166 4.66 10.61 30.71
CA LEU A 166 3.41 10.36 29.99
C LEU A 166 3.64 10.10 28.50
N ALA A 167 4.51 10.86 27.85
CA ALA A 167 4.89 10.65 26.46
C ALA A 167 5.55 9.27 26.28
N ASN A 168 6.52 8.93 27.14
CA ASN A 168 7.21 7.64 27.07
C ASN A 168 6.27 6.45 27.34
N ALA A 169 5.36 6.59 28.31
CA ALA A 169 4.32 5.59 28.57
C ALA A 169 3.39 5.42 27.35
N SER A 170 2.95 6.52 26.75
CA SER A 170 2.09 6.52 25.55
C SER A 170 2.78 5.86 24.36
N LEU A 171 4.08 6.07 24.19
CA LEU A 171 4.89 5.40 23.15
C LEU A 171 5.05 3.91 23.43
N THR A 172 5.27 3.53 24.69
CA THR A 172 5.37 2.13 25.11
C THR A 172 4.05 1.39 24.86
N ASP A 173 2.93 2.01 25.20
CA ASP A 173 1.60 1.46 24.95
C ASP A 173 1.32 1.32 23.45
N ALA A 174 1.63 2.36 22.66
CA ALA A 174 1.50 2.31 21.20
C ALA A 174 2.37 1.22 20.57
N SER A 175 3.60 1.05 21.06
CA SER A 175 4.50 -0.02 20.61
C SER A 175 3.97 -1.40 20.99
N SER A 176 3.41 -1.56 22.19
CA SER A 176 2.81 -2.81 22.66
C SER A 176 1.59 -3.20 21.82
N GLU A 177 0.70 -2.24 21.55
CA GLU A 177 -0.47 -2.42 20.68
C GLU A 177 -0.03 -2.83 19.27
N PHE A 178 0.93 -2.11 18.68
CA PHE A 178 1.51 -2.44 17.38
C PHE A 178 2.10 -3.86 17.38
N ASN A 179 2.94 -4.21 18.35
CA ASN A 179 3.61 -5.51 18.44
C ASN A 179 2.61 -6.68 18.57
N SER A 180 1.49 -6.45 19.23
CA SER A 180 0.41 -7.44 19.41
C SER A 180 -0.53 -7.56 18.20
N THR A 181 -0.47 -6.62 17.27
CA THR A 181 -1.34 -6.59 16.10
C THR A 181 -0.95 -7.68 15.09
N ASN A 182 -1.96 -8.40 14.59
CA ASN A 182 -1.78 -9.44 13.58
C ASN A 182 -1.89 -8.88 12.17
N LEU A 183 -0.88 -9.15 11.35
CA LEU A 183 -0.99 -9.09 9.90
C LEU A 183 -1.74 -10.33 9.40
N VAL A 184 -2.88 -10.11 8.74
CA VAL A 184 -3.66 -11.19 8.11
C VAL A 184 -3.36 -11.24 6.62
N SER A 185 -2.93 -12.42 6.15
CA SER A 185 -2.57 -12.63 4.75
C SER A 185 -2.86 -14.07 4.31
N LEU A 186 -3.75 -14.22 3.33
CA LEU A 186 -4.07 -15.54 2.76
C LEU A 186 -3.01 -16.00 1.74
N VAL A 187 -2.27 -15.06 1.16
CA VAL A 187 -1.27 -15.31 0.12
C VAL A 187 -0.02 -14.50 0.40
N ALA A 188 1.15 -15.03 0.02
CA ALA A 188 2.41 -14.31 0.15
C ALA A 188 2.34 -12.96 -0.57
N GLN A 189 2.68 -11.88 0.13
CA GLN A 189 2.68 -10.52 -0.39
C GLN A 189 4.12 -10.07 -0.68
N PRO A 190 4.34 -9.18 -1.65
CA PRO A 190 5.65 -8.60 -1.88
C PRO A 190 6.04 -7.66 -0.74
N GLN A 191 7.36 -7.43 -0.60
CA GLN A 191 7.94 -6.64 0.48
C GLN A 191 7.33 -5.23 0.58
N GLN A 192 7.14 -4.53 -0.54
CA GLN A 192 6.61 -3.16 -0.54
C GLN A 192 5.18 -3.09 0.02
N VAL A 193 4.36 -4.11 -0.22
CA VAL A 193 2.99 -4.18 0.29
C VAL A 193 2.98 -4.46 1.79
N ILE A 194 3.92 -5.28 2.26
CA ILE A 194 4.11 -5.53 3.69
C ILE A 194 4.58 -4.27 4.41
N GLU A 195 5.60 -3.59 3.89
CA GLU A 195 6.10 -2.33 4.44
C GLU A 195 5.00 -1.26 4.50
N ALA A 196 4.21 -1.11 3.44
CA ALA A 196 3.09 -0.17 3.42
C ALA A 196 2.04 -0.47 4.51
N LYS A 197 1.70 -1.75 4.72
CA LYS A 197 0.75 -2.18 5.76
C LYS A 197 1.29 -1.93 7.16
N ILE A 198 2.54 -2.29 7.42
CA ILE A 198 3.19 -2.07 8.72
C ILE A 198 3.27 -0.58 9.03
N ASN A 199 3.73 0.22 8.08
CA ASN A 199 3.79 1.68 8.22
C ASN A 199 2.42 2.29 8.50
N ALA A 200 1.37 1.85 7.79
CA ALA A 200 0.01 2.32 8.04
C ALA A 200 -0.47 1.95 9.45
N THR A 201 -0.19 0.73 9.93
CA THR A 201 -0.57 0.31 11.28
C THR A 201 0.17 1.07 12.37
N LEU A 202 1.50 1.23 12.27
CA LEU A 202 2.26 2.01 13.25
C LEU A 202 1.78 3.46 13.29
N ASN A 203 1.61 4.10 12.13
CA ASN A 203 1.12 5.47 12.05
C ASN A 203 -0.28 5.63 12.66
N PHE A 204 -1.14 4.62 12.53
CA PHE A 204 -2.44 4.63 13.18
C PHE A 204 -2.30 4.57 14.71
N ALA A 205 -1.46 3.67 15.23
CA ALA A 205 -1.20 3.55 16.67
C ALA A 205 -0.64 4.85 17.26
N LEU A 206 0.38 5.45 16.61
CA LEU A 206 0.96 6.73 17.04
C LEU A 206 -0.06 7.87 17.05
N LYS A 207 -0.85 8.02 15.98
CA LYS A 207 -1.91 9.03 15.93
C LYS A 207 -2.97 8.79 17.00
N SER A 208 -3.26 7.54 17.35
CA SER A 208 -4.18 7.20 18.43
C SER A 208 -3.63 7.64 19.79
N ALA A 209 -2.37 7.32 20.07
CA ALA A 209 -1.68 7.73 21.29
C ALA A 209 -1.62 9.26 21.45
N MET A 210 -1.23 10.00 20.40
CA MET A 210 -1.23 11.47 20.37
C MET A 210 -2.61 12.04 20.72
N ARG A 211 -3.68 11.54 20.06
CA ARG A 211 -5.05 11.99 20.33
C ARG A 211 -5.51 11.68 21.76
N ASN A 212 -5.15 10.50 22.27
CA ASN A 212 -5.53 10.09 23.62
C ASN A 212 -4.83 10.96 24.67
N LEU A 213 -3.54 11.23 24.53
CA LEU A 213 -2.81 12.11 25.43
C LEU A 213 -3.41 13.51 25.42
N LYS A 214 -3.60 14.11 24.24
CA LYS A 214 -4.20 15.43 24.08
C LYS A 214 -5.58 15.52 24.71
N ARG A 215 -6.44 14.52 24.47
CA ARG A 215 -7.78 14.48 25.07
C ARG A 215 -7.72 14.36 26.59
N ASN A 216 -6.86 13.50 27.13
CA ASN A 216 -6.74 13.32 28.57
C ASN A 216 -6.21 14.59 29.26
N LEU A 217 -5.28 15.29 28.62
CA LEU A 217 -4.75 16.57 29.07
C LEU A 217 -5.83 17.65 29.11
N LEU A 218 -6.61 17.78 28.02
CA LEU A 218 -7.73 18.72 27.93
C LEU A 218 -8.78 18.44 29.02
N ILE A 219 -9.17 17.17 29.19
CA ILE A 219 -10.13 16.78 30.23
C ILE A 219 -9.59 17.12 31.63
N THR A 220 -8.31 16.86 31.87
CA THR A 220 -7.66 17.16 33.16
C THR A 220 -7.68 18.67 33.42
N HIS A 221 -7.28 19.46 32.43
CA HIS A 221 -7.33 20.93 32.48
C HIS A 221 -8.74 21.45 32.81
N ASP A 222 -9.74 21.08 32.01
CA ASP A 222 -11.11 21.56 32.17
C ASP A 222 -11.70 21.14 33.53
N THR A 223 -11.36 19.94 33.99
CA THR A 223 -11.77 19.44 35.31
C THR A 223 -11.14 20.27 36.44
N LEU A 224 -9.87 20.66 36.32
CA LEU A 224 -9.21 21.50 37.33
C LEU A 224 -9.85 22.89 37.42
N LEU A 225 -10.14 23.51 36.27
CA LEU A 225 -10.73 24.85 36.22
C LEU A 225 -12.18 24.87 36.71
N VAL A 226 -13.05 24.00 36.17
CA VAL A 226 -14.49 24.02 36.48
C VAL A 226 -14.76 23.68 37.96
N ASN A 227 -13.92 22.85 38.58
CA ASN A 227 -14.05 22.53 40.00
C ASN A 227 -13.35 23.53 40.93
N GLY A 228 -12.70 24.57 40.40
CA GLY A 228 -11.96 25.54 41.20
C GLY A 228 -10.84 24.91 42.03
N ALA A 229 -10.17 23.88 41.49
CA ALA A 229 -9.13 23.16 42.21
C ALA A 229 -7.92 24.07 42.46
N ILE A 230 -7.64 24.40 43.72
CA ILE A 230 -6.53 25.27 44.09
C ILE A 230 -5.20 24.60 43.71
N SER A 231 -4.41 25.26 42.86
CA SER A 231 -3.05 24.83 42.55
C SER A 231 -2.14 24.94 43.78
N SER A 232 -1.08 24.13 43.85
CA SER A 232 -0.10 24.19 44.95
C SER A 232 0.56 25.57 45.11
N LEU A 233 0.61 26.34 44.01
CA LEU A 233 1.14 27.71 43.99
C LEU A 233 0.10 28.78 44.36
N GLY A 234 -1.18 28.42 44.48
CA GLY A 234 -2.27 29.38 44.72
C GLY A 234 -2.36 30.45 43.63
N THR A 235 -1.98 30.13 42.39
CA THR A 235 -1.94 31.08 41.26
C THR A 235 -3.30 31.27 40.62
N ASN A 236 -4.17 30.25 40.69
CA ASN A 236 -5.53 30.26 40.15
C ASN A 236 -6.57 30.68 41.20
N TYR A 237 -6.62 30.00 42.35
CA TYR A 237 -7.56 30.28 43.43
C TYR A 237 -6.80 30.42 44.75
N VAL A 238 -7.31 31.28 45.63
CA VAL A 238 -6.73 31.53 46.95
C VAL A 238 -7.80 31.45 48.03
N PHE A 239 -7.40 31.07 49.25
CA PHE A 239 -8.25 31.19 50.42
C PHE A 239 -8.27 32.64 50.89
N TYR A 240 -9.47 33.19 51.00
CA TYR A 240 -9.74 34.53 51.50
C TYR A 240 -10.49 34.41 52.83
N ILE A 241 -9.95 35.01 53.88
CA ILE A 241 -10.60 35.05 55.19
C ILE A 241 -11.42 36.33 55.27
N SER A 242 -12.75 36.22 55.33
CA SER A 242 -13.64 37.35 55.53
C SER A 242 -14.00 37.47 57.01
N ILE A 243 -13.87 38.69 57.54
CA ILE A 243 -14.23 39.01 58.92
C ILE A 243 -15.66 39.54 58.90
N VAL A 244 -16.62 38.71 59.30
CA VAL A 244 -18.00 39.17 59.47
C VAL A 244 -18.11 39.84 60.84
N GLN A 245 -18.22 41.17 60.87
CA GLN A 245 -18.44 41.93 62.09
C GLN A 245 -19.88 41.73 62.60
N LEU A 246 -20.14 40.61 63.25
CA LEU A 246 -21.35 40.41 64.07
C LEU A 246 -20.91 40.02 65.49
N SER A 247 -20.94 41.02 66.36
CA SER A 247 -21.00 41.00 67.83
C SER A 247 -20.41 39.77 68.57
N PHE A 248 -19.27 40.02 69.23
CA PHE A 248 -18.65 39.25 70.34
C PHE A 248 -18.00 37.89 70.06
N THR A 249 -18.12 37.31 68.87
CA THR A 249 -17.18 36.29 68.36
C THR A 249 -17.05 36.47 66.85
N PRO A 250 -15.89 36.81 66.28
CA PRO A 250 -15.78 36.96 64.83
C PRO A 250 -15.96 35.57 64.19
N PRO A 251 -17.06 35.31 63.45
CA PRO A 251 -17.11 34.13 62.63
C PRO A 251 -16.19 34.41 61.44
N PHE A 252 -15.05 33.74 61.40
CA PHE A 252 -14.23 33.70 60.20
C PHE A 252 -14.96 32.87 59.15
N SER A 253 -15.31 33.45 58.01
CA SER A 253 -15.64 32.65 56.83
C SER A 253 -14.38 32.50 55.98
N ILE A 254 -14.12 31.27 55.53
CA ILE A 254 -13.10 30.98 54.55
C ILE A 254 -13.82 30.87 53.20
N GLU A 255 -13.50 31.79 52.30
CA GLU A 255 -14.00 31.83 50.94
C GLU A 255 -12.87 31.44 49.99
N ILE A 256 -13.19 30.70 48.93
CA ILE A 256 -12.26 30.48 47.82
C ILE A 256 -12.55 31.57 46.79
N LYS A 257 -11.53 32.35 46.42
CA LYS A 257 -11.64 33.39 45.40
C LYS A 257 -10.68 33.14 44.27
N ALA A 258 -11.15 33.34 43.04
CA ALA A 258 -10.27 33.35 41.89
C ALA A 258 -9.30 34.53 42.00
N THR A 259 -8.07 34.27 41.60
CA THR A 259 -7.04 35.31 41.51
C THR A 259 -7.39 36.23 40.35
N SER A 260 -7.42 37.54 40.63
CA SER A 260 -7.55 38.58 39.62
C SER A 260 -6.31 39.46 39.59
N PHE A 261 -6.01 40.01 38.43
CA PHE A 261 -4.84 40.84 38.17
C PHE A 261 -5.23 42.29 37.81
N PRO A 262 -4.32 43.28 37.96
CA PRO A 262 -4.63 44.70 37.77
C PRO A 262 -5.08 45.12 36.37
N ASP A 263 -4.78 44.31 35.35
CA ASP A 263 -5.22 44.52 33.96
C ASP A 263 -6.66 44.05 33.70
N GLY A 264 -7.35 43.54 34.73
CA GLY A 264 -8.70 43.00 34.63
C GLY A 264 -8.76 41.51 34.29
N CYS A 265 -7.63 40.82 34.15
CA CYS A 265 -7.64 39.38 33.92
C CYS A 265 -8.00 38.61 35.20
N SER A 266 -8.86 37.60 35.09
CA SER A 266 -9.32 36.75 36.20
C SER A 266 -9.15 35.28 35.89
N CYS A 267 -8.68 34.51 36.87
CA CYS A 267 -8.52 33.06 36.78
C CYS A 267 -9.84 32.27 36.84
N GLU A 268 -10.98 32.95 36.94
CA GLU A 268 -12.29 32.38 36.62
C GLU A 268 -12.50 32.17 35.12
N ASN A 269 -11.70 32.82 34.27
CA ASN A 269 -11.76 32.66 32.83
C ASN A 269 -11.15 31.30 32.41
N LEU A 270 -11.89 30.57 31.57
CA LEU A 270 -11.42 29.29 31.00
C LEU A 270 -10.16 29.44 30.12
N ASN A 271 -9.92 30.64 29.59
CA ASN A 271 -8.74 30.93 28.77
C ASN A 271 -7.51 31.36 29.60
N GLY A 272 -7.61 31.34 30.93
CA GLY A 272 -6.53 31.76 31.82
C GLY A 272 -6.17 33.26 31.72
N CYS A 273 -4.94 33.56 32.12
CA CYS A 273 -4.28 34.86 32.14
C CYS A 273 -2.79 34.73 31.73
N PRO A 274 -2.51 34.40 30.46
CA PRO A 274 -1.15 34.14 30.00
C PRO A 274 -0.30 35.42 29.99
N ARG A 275 0.91 35.33 30.54
CA ARG A 275 1.89 36.42 30.63
C ARG A 275 3.31 35.86 30.54
N SER A 276 4.29 36.69 30.21
CA SER A 276 5.69 36.29 30.32
C SER A 276 6.08 36.07 31.78
N ALA A 277 6.84 35.01 32.04
CA ALA A 277 7.53 34.84 33.31
C ALA A 277 8.69 35.84 33.41
N VAL A 278 8.91 36.37 34.61
CA VAL A 278 9.88 37.45 34.81
C VAL A 278 10.78 37.19 36.01
N ILE A 279 11.94 37.85 36.04
CA ILE A 279 12.79 37.95 37.23
C ILE A 279 12.65 39.37 37.79
N PHE A 280 12.14 39.52 39.02
CA PHE A 280 12.18 40.81 39.71
C PHE A 280 13.54 41.00 40.41
N GLN A 281 14.26 42.07 40.07
CA GLN A 281 15.60 42.37 40.60
C GLN A 281 15.58 42.91 42.05
N SER A 282 14.43 43.35 42.56
CA SER A 282 14.23 43.81 43.95
C SER A 282 12.79 43.54 44.40
N ASN A 283 12.41 43.93 45.63
CA ASN A 283 11.01 43.89 46.08
C ASN A 283 10.11 44.91 45.33
N GLU A 284 10.66 45.72 44.42
CA GLU A 284 9.89 46.62 43.57
C GLU A 284 9.40 45.91 42.30
N THR A 285 8.08 45.98 42.06
CA THR A 285 7.39 45.32 40.94
C THR A 285 7.62 45.96 39.57
N THR A 286 8.53 46.93 39.46
CA THR A 286 8.74 47.76 38.26
C THR A 286 10.02 47.42 37.50
N ASN A 287 11.03 46.84 38.16
CA ASN A 287 12.30 46.45 37.54
C ASN A 287 12.36 44.93 37.37
N PHE A 288 12.09 44.46 36.16
CA PHE A 288 12.06 43.05 35.83
C PHE A 288 12.69 42.72 34.48
N GLU A 289 13.18 41.50 34.34
CA GLU A 289 13.65 40.92 33.08
C GLU A 289 12.73 39.78 32.66
N ASN A 290 12.36 39.72 31.38
CA ASN A 290 11.57 38.61 30.83
C ASN A 290 12.46 37.39 30.58
N ILE A 291 11.93 36.20 30.88
CA ILE A 291 12.61 34.94 30.57
C ILE A 291 12.09 34.39 29.26
N SER A 292 12.95 34.37 28.24
CA SER A 292 12.61 33.92 26.89
C SER A 292 12.00 32.51 26.93
N GLY A 293 10.85 32.37 26.29
CA GLY A 293 10.12 31.12 26.23
C GLY A 293 9.37 30.71 27.49
N MET A 294 9.55 31.35 28.65
CA MET A 294 8.81 30.98 29.86
C MET A 294 7.55 31.85 30.05
N MET A 295 6.44 31.18 30.35
CA MET A 295 5.14 31.78 30.56
C MET A 295 4.65 31.57 31.99
N PHE A 296 3.83 32.51 32.44
CA PHE A 296 3.02 32.46 33.64
C PHE A 296 1.55 32.42 33.22
N ASP A 297 0.76 31.65 33.96
CA ASP A 297 -0.70 31.59 33.82
C ASP A 297 -1.34 31.22 35.17
N CYS A 298 -2.66 31.28 35.25
CA CYS A 298 -3.48 30.90 36.38
C CYS A 298 -3.20 29.46 36.83
N LEU A 299 -3.21 28.49 35.92
CA LEU A 299 -2.77 27.14 36.21
C LEU A 299 -1.29 26.95 35.85
N PRO A 300 -0.50 26.29 36.70
CA PRO A 300 0.86 25.87 36.35
C PRO A 300 0.89 24.99 35.10
N LEU A 301 -0.19 24.24 34.86
CA LEU A 301 -0.39 23.43 33.65
C LEU A 301 -0.35 24.30 32.39
N ASP A 302 -1.16 25.36 32.33
CA ASP A 302 -1.26 26.25 31.16
C ASP A 302 0.03 27.02 30.95
N ALA A 303 0.61 27.51 32.05
CA ALA A 303 1.91 28.15 32.06
C ALA A 303 2.99 27.24 31.43
N ALA A 304 3.05 25.98 31.84
CA ALA A 304 4.02 25.03 31.31
C ALA A 304 3.78 24.71 29.83
N LEU A 305 2.51 24.46 29.44
CA LEU A 305 2.14 24.14 28.06
C LEU A 305 2.41 25.29 27.08
N ALA A 306 2.18 26.53 27.51
CA ALA A 306 2.46 27.73 26.74
C ALA A 306 3.95 28.10 26.68
N SER A 307 4.76 27.55 27.59
CA SER A 307 6.21 27.80 27.61
C SER A 307 6.95 26.96 26.55
N SER A 308 8.11 27.44 26.12
CA SER A 308 9.11 26.72 25.33
C SER A 308 10.39 26.52 26.17
N PHE A 309 11.39 25.83 25.58
CA PHE A 309 12.68 25.62 26.22
C PHE A 309 13.75 26.64 25.79
N GLU A 310 13.36 27.75 25.15
CA GLU A 310 14.27 28.72 24.52
C GLU A 310 15.40 29.18 25.47
N CYS A 311 15.06 29.58 26.70
CA CYS A 311 16.05 29.97 27.71
C CYS A 311 17.06 28.86 28.07
N PHE A 312 16.67 27.60 27.98
CA PHE A 312 17.49 26.44 28.39
C PHE A 312 18.47 25.99 27.29
N TYR A 313 18.34 26.51 26.08
CA TYR A 313 19.35 26.41 25.03
C TYR A 313 20.38 27.57 25.11
N ASP A 314 20.06 28.66 25.81
CA ASP A 314 20.90 29.85 25.90
C ASP A 314 21.70 29.88 27.22
N ALA A 315 23.03 29.87 27.11
CA ALA A 315 23.91 29.84 28.28
C ALA A 315 23.80 31.10 29.16
N TRP A 316 23.51 32.27 28.59
CA TRP A 316 23.34 33.50 29.35
C TRP A 316 22.01 33.47 30.11
N CYS A 317 20.92 33.08 29.46
CA CYS A 317 19.61 32.95 30.10
C CYS A 317 19.64 31.91 31.23
N LEU A 318 20.32 30.78 31.01
CA LEU A 318 20.54 29.77 32.05
C LEU A 318 21.30 30.32 33.26
N SER A 319 22.30 31.17 33.03
CA SER A 319 23.07 31.81 34.11
C SER A 319 22.21 32.75 34.97
N LEU A 320 21.20 33.42 34.37
CA LEU A 320 20.24 34.22 35.12
C LEU A 320 19.43 33.33 36.08
N ILE A 321 18.92 32.20 35.58
CA ILE A 321 18.15 31.23 36.37
C ILE A 321 18.99 30.66 37.52
N GLN A 322 20.25 30.28 37.25
CA GLN A 322 21.16 29.75 38.28
C GLN A 322 21.44 30.80 39.37
N ASN A 323 21.64 32.06 38.99
CA ASN A 323 21.92 33.13 39.93
C ASN A 323 20.72 33.41 40.86
N VAL A 324 19.50 33.45 40.31
CA VAL A 324 18.30 33.73 41.12
C VAL A 324 17.85 32.55 41.98
N SER A 325 18.13 31.32 41.55
CA SER A 325 17.88 30.10 42.33
C SER A 325 18.96 29.85 43.39
N LYS A 326 20.11 30.55 43.33
CA LYS A 326 21.29 30.29 44.18
C LYS A 326 21.77 28.83 44.10
N SER A 327 21.53 28.20 42.96
CA SER A 327 21.87 26.80 42.72
C SER A 327 23.39 26.63 42.56
N ASN A 328 23.95 25.58 43.16
CA ASN A 328 25.35 25.19 42.93
C ASN A 328 25.51 24.11 41.84
N ILE A 329 24.40 23.70 41.20
CA ILE A 329 24.39 22.67 40.17
C ILE A 329 24.91 23.26 38.86
N ARG A 330 25.94 22.63 38.30
CA ARG A 330 26.51 23.02 37.01
C ARG A 330 25.70 22.43 35.86
N LEU A 331 24.67 23.16 35.45
CA LEU A 331 23.85 22.81 34.30
C LEU A 331 24.57 23.09 32.99
N GLN A 332 24.35 22.20 32.02
CA GLN A 332 24.73 22.44 30.63
C GLN A 332 23.49 22.86 29.83
N PRO A 333 23.63 23.79 28.87
CA PRO A 333 22.55 24.08 27.93
C PRO A 333 22.13 22.82 27.17
N LEU A 334 20.85 22.77 26.82
CA LEU A 334 20.27 21.77 25.93
C LEU A 334 20.99 21.77 24.55
N HIS A 335 21.04 20.63 23.86
CA HIS A 335 21.81 20.43 22.63
C HIS A 335 20.95 20.64 21.37
N SER A 336 21.49 21.31 20.36
CA SER A 336 20.70 21.85 19.23
C SER A 336 20.26 20.82 18.16
N GLN A 337 20.29 19.52 18.42
CA GLN A 337 19.88 18.50 17.43
C GLN A 337 18.46 18.01 17.72
N SER A 338 17.50 18.90 17.45
CA SER A 338 16.07 18.59 17.48
C SER A 338 15.45 18.89 16.11
N ARG A 339 14.38 18.16 15.76
CA ARG A 339 13.54 18.54 14.61
C ARG A 339 12.59 19.70 14.93
N PHE A 340 12.48 20.08 16.20
CA PHE A 340 11.68 21.19 16.67
C PHE A 340 12.54 22.46 16.79
N GLU A 341 11.97 23.61 16.48
CA GLU A 341 12.62 24.89 16.74
C GLU A 341 12.69 25.15 18.26
N HIS A 342 13.72 25.85 18.75
CA HIS A 342 13.88 26.13 20.19
C HIS A 342 12.72 26.93 20.79
N SER A 343 12.00 27.70 19.97
CA SER A 343 10.80 28.47 20.33
C SER A 343 9.51 27.62 20.35
N THR A 344 9.58 26.34 20.00
CA THR A 344 8.42 25.43 20.00
C THR A 344 7.88 25.26 21.42
N THR A 345 6.57 25.42 21.60
CA THR A 345 5.94 25.29 22.91
C THR A 345 5.90 23.83 23.36
N LEU A 346 5.87 23.63 24.68
CA LEU A 346 5.74 22.30 25.28
C LEU A 346 4.45 21.61 24.87
N GLN A 347 3.36 22.36 24.65
CA GLN A 347 2.14 21.82 24.09
C GLN A 347 2.36 21.18 22.71
N THR A 348 3.06 21.86 21.81
CA THR A 348 3.35 21.33 20.47
C THR A 348 4.26 20.10 20.55
N LEU A 349 5.26 20.12 21.43
CA LEU A 349 6.09 18.95 21.68
C LEU A 349 5.25 17.76 22.16
N LEU A 350 4.34 17.97 23.12
CA LEU A 350 3.48 16.93 23.68
C LEU A 350 2.42 16.41 22.71
N ASP A 351 1.84 17.28 21.89
CA ASP A 351 0.89 16.90 20.83
C ASP A 351 1.54 15.90 19.85
N GLU A 352 2.87 15.90 19.73
CA GLU A 352 3.65 14.97 18.94
C GLU A 352 4.41 13.91 19.79
N LEU A 353 3.96 13.67 21.02
CA LEU A 353 4.55 12.73 22.00
C LEU A 353 6.05 12.94 22.24
N MET A 354 6.54 14.16 22.01
CA MET A 354 7.95 14.54 22.13
C MET A 354 8.87 13.62 21.29
N ILE A 355 8.37 13.05 20.19
CA ILE A 355 9.17 12.18 19.31
C ILE A 355 10.11 13.02 18.47
N GLU A 356 11.41 12.78 18.55
CA GLU A 356 12.41 13.35 17.63
C GLU A 356 12.46 12.55 16.34
N GLN A 357 12.59 11.23 16.47
CA GLN A 357 12.65 10.31 15.35
C GLN A 357 12.21 8.92 15.79
N PHE A 358 11.86 8.10 14.82
CA PHE A 358 11.68 6.67 15.03
C PHE A 358 12.31 5.89 13.88
N THR A 359 12.89 4.74 14.21
CA THR A 359 13.43 3.80 13.23
C THR A 359 12.57 2.56 13.23
N MET A 360 12.20 2.10 12.04
CA MET A 360 11.49 0.85 11.84
C MET A 360 12.34 -0.09 11.01
N GLU A 361 12.64 -1.26 11.56
CA GLU A 361 13.30 -2.34 10.86
C GLU A 361 12.30 -3.45 10.55
N ILE A 362 12.15 -3.79 9.27
CA ILE A 362 11.24 -4.84 8.81
C ILE A 362 12.07 -5.98 8.22
N VAL A 363 11.99 -7.15 8.83
CA VAL A 363 12.71 -8.35 8.39
C VAL A 363 11.79 -9.17 7.49
N PHE A 364 11.80 -8.87 6.19
CA PHE A 364 10.93 -9.56 5.22
C PHE A 364 11.15 -11.08 5.19
N ALA A 365 12.39 -11.53 5.40
CA ALA A 365 12.71 -12.96 5.49
C ALA A 365 11.94 -13.65 6.63
N SER A 366 11.82 -13.00 7.78
CA SER A 366 11.02 -13.50 8.91
C SER A 366 9.55 -13.60 8.52
N TYR A 367 8.97 -12.55 7.92
CA TYR A 367 7.60 -12.61 7.40
C TYR A 367 7.38 -13.76 6.40
N TYR A 368 8.26 -13.90 5.40
CA TYR A 368 8.12 -14.93 4.38
C TYR A 368 8.25 -16.33 4.98
N SER A 369 9.13 -16.51 5.96
CA SER A 369 9.29 -17.78 6.70
C SER A 369 8.06 -18.14 7.53
N ILE A 370 7.30 -17.16 8.02
CA ILE A 370 6.03 -17.38 8.73
C ILE A 370 4.93 -17.76 7.73
N CYS A 371 4.80 -17.03 6.63
CA CYS A 371 3.83 -17.35 5.57
C CYS A 371 4.09 -18.76 4.99
N ASN A 372 5.36 -19.12 4.76
CA ASN A 372 5.83 -20.44 4.33
C ASN A 372 4.94 -21.12 3.27
N PRO A 373 4.81 -20.55 2.06
CA PRO A 373 3.93 -21.10 1.04
C PRO A 373 4.40 -22.50 0.61
N LYS A 374 3.49 -23.49 0.61
CA LYS A 374 3.80 -24.86 0.13
C LYS A 374 3.91 -24.96 -1.38
N TYR A 375 3.22 -24.07 -2.09
CA TYR A 375 3.28 -23.95 -3.53
C TYR A 375 2.93 -22.53 -3.97
N CYS A 376 3.43 -22.15 -5.13
CA CYS A 376 3.00 -20.97 -5.88
C CYS A 376 2.52 -21.41 -7.25
N THR A 377 1.40 -20.85 -7.70
CA THR A 377 0.89 -21.03 -9.06
C THR A 377 0.91 -19.70 -9.78
N TYR A 378 1.36 -19.69 -11.04
CA TYR A 378 1.24 -18.52 -11.90
C TYR A 378 0.88 -18.96 -13.31
N SER A 379 0.35 -18.02 -14.09
CA SER A 379 -0.03 -18.29 -15.46
C SER A 379 0.53 -17.25 -16.43
N TYR A 380 0.94 -17.71 -17.60
CA TYR A 380 1.41 -16.84 -18.67
C TYR A 380 0.85 -17.29 -20.01
N THR A 381 0.75 -16.35 -20.94
CA THR A 381 0.28 -16.62 -22.30
C THR A 381 1.44 -17.03 -23.19
N HIS A 382 1.35 -18.23 -23.74
CA HIS A 382 2.30 -18.75 -24.72
C HIS A 382 1.63 -18.78 -26.09
N LYS A 383 2.33 -18.21 -27.08
CA LYS A 383 1.94 -18.30 -28.49
C LYS A 383 2.75 -19.42 -29.12
N PHE A 384 2.10 -20.20 -29.99
CA PHE A 384 2.75 -21.24 -30.78
C PHE A 384 3.27 -22.44 -29.97
N ASP A 385 2.37 -23.37 -29.64
CA ASP A 385 2.72 -24.65 -29.02
C ASP A 385 2.80 -25.75 -30.10
N VAL A 386 4.03 -26.17 -30.43
CA VAL A 386 4.30 -27.17 -31.48
C VAL A 386 3.64 -28.52 -31.16
N LEU A 387 3.68 -28.96 -29.91
CA LEU A 387 3.12 -30.25 -29.52
C LEU A 387 1.60 -30.23 -29.60
N PHE A 388 0.99 -29.10 -29.23
CA PHE A 388 -0.43 -28.87 -29.45
C PHE A 388 -0.78 -28.86 -30.95
N ILE A 389 -0.03 -28.14 -31.80
CA ILE A 389 -0.29 -28.09 -33.24
C ILE A 389 -0.23 -29.49 -33.85
N ILE A 390 0.78 -30.29 -33.50
CA ILE A 390 0.93 -31.67 -33.99
C ILE A 390 -0.24 -32.55 -33.54
N THR A 391 -0.56 -32.55 -32.25
CA THR A 391 -1.62 -33.41 -31.71
C THR A 391 -3.02 -33.00 -32.22
N PHE A 392 -3.28 -31.69 -32.32
CA PHE A 392 -4.54 -31.16 -32.83
C PHE A 392 -4.71 -31.49 -34.32
N THR A 393 -3.68 -31.29 -35.14
CA THR A 393 -3.73 -31.60 -36.58
C THR A 393 -3.85 -33.10 -36.84
N ALA A 394 -3.15 -33.95 -36.08
CA ALA A 394 -3.27 -35.40 -36.18
C ALA A 394 -4.70 -35.87 -35.86
N SER A 395 -5.31 -35.32 -34.79
CA SER A 395 -6.69 -35.66 -34.41
C SER A 395 -7.71 -35.21 -35.46
N ALA A 396 -7.55 -34.00 -36.00
CA ALA A 396 -8.42 -33.46 -37.04
C ALA A 396 -8.32 -34.23 -38.36
N PHE A 397 -7.09 -34.64 -38.75
CA PHE A 397 -6.87 -35.42 -39.97
C PHE A 397 -7.68 -36.71 -39.97
N GLY A 398 -7.71 -37.43 -38.83
CA GLY A 398 -8.49 -38.66 -38.68
C GLY A 398 -9.98 -38.44 -38.92
N GLY A 399 -10.57 -37.47 -38.23
CA GLY A 399 -12.01 -37.17 -38.34
C GLY A 399 -12.41 -36.66 -39.72
N ILE A 400 -11.68 -35.69 -40.25
CA ILE A 400 -11.96 -35.08 -41.56
C ILE A 400 -11.76 -36.08 -42.69
N SER A 401 -10.70 -36.91 -42.62
CA SER A 401 -10.48 -37.94 -43.62
C SER A 401 -11.60 -38.98 -43.63
N ALA A 402 -12.12 -39.40 -42.48
CA ALA A 402 -13.21 -40.37 -42.43
C ALA A 402 -14.49 -39.80 -43.08
N VAL A 403 -14.89 -38.59 -42.70
CA VAL A 403 -16.10 -37.94 -43.23
C VAL A 403 -15.99 -37.68 -44.74
N LEU A 404 -14.87 -37.10 -45.21
CA LEU A 404 -14.65 -36.85 -46.63
C LEU A 404 -14.60 -38.16 -47.43
N LYS A 405 -14.07 -39.26 -46.85
CA LYS A 405 -14.05 -40.57 -47.49
C LYS A 405 -15.45 -41.06 -47.85
N PHE A 406 -16.44 -40.82 -46.98
CA PHE A 406 -17.83 -41.19 -47.22
C PHE A 406 -18.56 -40.21 -48.15
N ILE A 407 -18.36 -38.89 -47.98
CA ILE A 407 -19.13 -37.86 -48.70
C ILE A 407 -18.68 -37.71 -50.15
N ALA A 408 -17.37 -37.79 -50.45
CA ALA A 408 -16.84 -37.56 -51.80
C ALA A 408 -17.43 -38.51 -52.88
N PRO A 409 -17.58 -39.83 -52.68
CA PRO A 409 -18.22 -40.70 -53.67
C PRO A 409 -19.71 -40.40 -53.81
N LEU A 410 -20.42 -40.08 -52.72
CA LEU A 410 -21.84 -39.73 -52.75
C LEU A 410 -22.11 -38.46 -53.57
N LEU A 411 -21.31 -37.40 -53.37
CA LEU A 411 -21.44 -36.15 -54.11
C LEU A 411 -21.17 -36.33 -55.60
N ILE A 412 -20.14 -37.10 -55.97
CA ILE A 412 -19.86 -37.39 -57.38
C ILE A 412 -20.97 -38.24 -58.01
N GLN A 413 -21.47 -39.27 -57.32
CA GLN A 413 -22.58 -40.06 -57.82
C GLN A 413 -23.85 -39.21 -58.04
N LEU A 414 -24.17 -38.30 -57.11
CA LEU A 414 -25.27 -37.35 -57.24
C LEU A 414 -25.04 -36.38 -58.41
N ALA A 415 -23.85 -35.80 -58.54
CA ALA A 415 -23.50 -34.89 -59.63
C ALA A 415 -23.64 -35.55 -61.01
N PHE A 416 -23.16 -36.78 -61.16
CA PHE A 416 -23.31 -37.54 -62.41
C PHE A 416 -24.77 -37.93 -62.69
N ARG A 417 -25.57 -38.26 -61.66
CA ARG A 417 -27.02 -38.51 -61.81
C ARG A 417 -27.73 -37.25 -62.31
N ILE A 418 -27.46 -36.09 -61.72
CA ILE A 418 -28.04 -34.81 -62.13
C ILE A 418 -27.61 -34.43 -63.55
N TYR A 419 -26.33 -34.62 -63.89
CA TYR A 419 -25.81 -34.38 -65.23
C TYR A 419 -26.50 -35.28 -66.28
N ALA A 420 -26.68 -36.57 -65.98
CA ALA A 420 -27.39 -37.50 -66.86
C ALA A 420 -28.87 -37.13 -67.04
N LEU A 421 -29.55 -36.69 -65.98
CA LEU A 421 -30.94 -36.19 -66.05
C LEU A 421 -31.05 -34.94 -66.90
N LYS A 422 -30.13 -33.97 -66.73
CA LYS A 422 -30.09 -32.74 -67.53
C LYS A 422 -29.82 -33.05 -69.00
N ASN A 423 -28.92 -34.00 -69.30
CA ASN A 423 -28.60 -34.39 -70.66
C ASN A 423 -29.75 -35.16 -71.34
N ARG A 424 -30.48 -36.01 -70.60
CA ARG A 424 -31.73 -36.65 -71.07
C ARG A 424 -32.79 -35.61 -71.41
N ASN A 425 -33.04 -34.64 -70.53
CA ASN A 425 -34.00 -33.58 -70.78
C ASN A 425 -33.61 -32.69 -71.98
N ASN A 426 -32.32 -32.40 -72.15
CA ASN A 426 -31.83 -31.69 -73.33
C ASN A 426 -31.99 -32.52 -74.62
N SER A 427 -31.72 -33.83 -74.59
CA SER A 427 -31.92 -34.71 -75.75
C SER A 427 -33.41 -34.86 -76.13
N LEU A 428 -34.30 -34.88 -75.14
CA LEU A 428 -35.75 -34.89 -75.36
C LEU A 428 -36.24 -33.54 -75.89
N ALA A 429 -35.69 -32.41 -75.41
CA ALA A 429 -36.00 -31.08 -75.95
C ALA A 429 -35.53 -30.91 -77.41
N VAL A 430 -34.36 -31.44 -77.77
CA VAL A 430 -33.84 -31.43 -79.15
C VAL A 430 -34.64 -32.37 -80.07
N ASN A 431 -35.01 -33.56 -79.58
CA ASN A 431 -35.84 -34.49 -80.36
C ASN A 431 -37.27 -33.94 -80.57
N ASN A 432 -37.85 -33.27 -79.57
CA ASN A 432 -39.15 -32.60 -79.71
C ASN A 432 -39.08 -31.38 -80.64
N ALA A 433 -37.95 -30.63 -80.66
CA ALA A 433 -37.72 -29.55 -81.62
C ALA A 433 -37.53 -30.06 -83.06
N ASN A 434 -36.90 -31.23 -83.24
CA ASN A 434 -36.77 -31.87 -84.54
C ASN A 434 -38.10 -32.49 -85.04
N GLN A 435 -38.97 -32.94 -84.13
CA GLN A 435 -40.32 -33.40 -84.47
C GLN A 435 -41.24 -32.24 -84.88
N SER A 436 -41.18 -31.07 -84.23
CA SER A 436 -41.96 -29.90 -84.65
C SER A 436 -41.48 -29.31 -85.98
N MET A 437 -40.19 -29.44 -86.33
CA MET A 437 -39.66 -29.06 -87.65
C MET A 437 -40.08 -30.02 -88.79
N ASN A 438 -40.32 -31.30 -88.49
CA ASN A 438 -40.80 -32.29 -89.47
C ASN A 438 -42.33 -32.25 -89.68
N LEU A 439 -43.12 -31.81 -88.70
CA LEU A 439 -44.56 -31.59 -88.87
C LEU A 439 -44.89 -30.30 -89.66
N GLY A 440 -43.96 -29.35 -89.78
CA GLY A 440 -44.11 -28.14 -90.61
C GLY A 440 -43.80 -28.32 -92.10
N LYS A 441 -43.46 -29.54 -92.56
CA LYS A 441 -43.23 -29.85 -93.99
C LYS A 441 -44.38 -30.63 -94.65
N PHE A 442 -45.46 -30.88 -93.91
CA PHE A 442 -46.72 -31.40 -94.44
C PHE A 442 -47.86 -30.49 -93.98
N PHE A 443 -47.86 -29.23 -94.41
CA PHE A 443 -49.03 -28.39 -94.71
C PHE A 443 -48.58 -27.13 -95.44
#